data_AF-A0A170Z3E9-F1
#
_entry.id   AF-A0A170Z3E9-F1
#
_cell.length_a   1.000
_cell.length_b   1.000
_cell.length_c   1.000
_cell.angle_alpha   90.00
_cell.angle_beta   90.00
_cell.angle_gamma   90.00
#
_symmetry.space_group_name_H-M   'P 1'
#
loop_
_entity.id
_entity.type
_entity.pdbx_description
1 polymer ?
#
loop_
_entity_poly.entity_id
_entity_poly.type
_entity_poly.pdbx_seq_one_letter_code
_entity_poly.pdbx_strand_id
1 'polypeptide(L)'
;VDPSVQLAQNLAEAERIEREERRKNREPPIVFKDAVDVHIEFDALVGLIDGKLNEEEQQSLEELHQYMLQDEGSWALGDSFLVFIGRLLTDKTLGEEVSMRCLNVLSAAALKDDVILMLHQDRKQHILMNYAYEVDRLPLPQQKGITLFICNLFENSGSSEWLLYISEWPFNNTQISNIRVTTKVAVNAVLSEDEEMRDRGTAIIYNLATKEVFDDVAVELTMAILQFL
;
A
#
# COMPACT_ATOMS: atom_id res chain seq x y z
N VAL A 1 -37.84 -18.34 22.49
CA VAL A 1 -37.06 -17.52 21.53
C VAL A 1 -37.90 -17.43 20.27
N ASP A 2 -38.06 -16.24 19.72
CA ASP A 2 -38.84 -16.02 18.50
C ASP A 2 -38.24 -16.86 17.33
N PRO A 3 -39.02 -17.68 16.62
CA PRO A 3 -38.54 -18.49 15.49
C PRO A 3 -37.82 -17.66 14.42
N SER A 4 -38.21 -16.39 14.24
CA SER A 4 -37.56 -15.47 13.30
C SER A 4 -36.16 -15.08 13.74
N VAL A 5 -35.95 -14.88 15.05
CA VAL A 5 -34.64 -14.58 15.65
C VAL A 5 -33.71 -15.79 15.56
N GLN A 6 -34.24 -16.98 15.78
CA GLN A 6 -33.47 -18.24 15.67
C GLN A 6 -33.04 -18.51 14.21
N LEU A 7 -33.93 -18.25 13.24
CA LEU A 7 -33.60 -18.37 11.82
C LEU A 7 -32.53 -17.36 11.38
N ALA A 8 -32.64 -16.11 11.82
CA ALA A 8 -31.64 -15.06 11.54
C ALA A 8 -30.26 -15.41 12.12
N GLN A 9 -30.21 -15.95 13.34
CA GLN A 9 -28.97 -16.41 13.96
C GLN A 9 -28.33 -17.58 13.21
N ASN A 10 -29.13 -18.56 12.77
CA ASN A 10 -28.64 -19.70 12.00
C ASN A 10 -28.10 -19.28 10.62
N LEU A 11 -28.77 -18.34 9.94
CA LEU A 11 -28.29 -17.78 8.67
C LEU A 11 -26.99 -17.01 8.84
N ALA A 12 -26.89 -16.17 9.88
CA ALA A 12 -25.67 -15.42 10.17
C ALA A 12 -24.48 -16.34 10.50
N GLU A 13 -24.70 -17.42 11.26
CA GLU A 13 -23.65 -18.38 11.57
C GLU A 13 -23.25 -19.20 10.34
N ALA A 14 -24.21 -19.60 9.49
CA ALA A 14 -23.91 -20.27 8.23
C ALA A 14 -23.08 -19.38 7.28
N GLU A 15 -23.46 -18.11 7.13
CA GLU A 15 -22.66 -17.14 6.37
C GLU A 15 -21.26 -16.94 6.95
N ARG A 16 -21.14 -16.94 8.28
CA ARG A 16 -19.83 -16.80 8.94
C ARG A 16 -18.94 -18.01 8.68
N ILE A 17 -19.47 -19.22 8.81
CA ILE A 17 -18.74 -20.47 8.51
C ILE A 17 -18.32 -20.49 7.04
N GLU A 18 -19.20 -20.11 6.12
CA GLU A 18 -18.87 -20.04 4.69
C GLU A 18 -17.76 -19.02 4.41
N ARG A 19 -17.80 -17.82 5.03
CA ARG A 19 -16.72 -16.83 4.92
C ARG A 19 -15.40 -17.35 5.51
N GLU A 20 -15.45 -18.07 6.63
CA GLU A 20 -14.28 -18.68 7.26
C GLU A 20 -13.67 -19.81 6.40
N GLU A 21 -14.49 -20.65 5.77
CA GLU A 21 -14.05 -21.69 4.82
C GLU A 21 -13.46 -21.08 3.55
N ARG A 22 -14.09 -20.05 2.98
CA ARG A 22 -13.54 -19.29 1.85
C ARG A 22 -12.19 -18.68 2.22
N ARG A 23 -12.04 -18.11 3.40
CA ARG A 23 -10.75 -17.56 3.91
C ARG A 23 -9.67 -18.64 4.02
N LYS A 24 -10.01 -19.85 4.49
CA LYS A 24 -9.06 -20.98 4.63
C LYS A 24 -8.57 -21.52 3.28
N ASN A 25 -9.39 -21.43 2.24
CA ASN A 25 -9.06 -21.90 0.89
C ASN A 25 -8.45 -20.83 -0.01
N ARG A 26 -8.13 -19.63 0.51
CA ARG A 26 -7.51 -18.58 -0.30
C ARG A 26 -6.07 -18.97 -0.65
N GLU A 27 -5.79 -18.91 -1.93
CA GLU A 27 -4.41 -18.95 -2.42
C GLU A 27 -3.61 -17.78 -1.80
N PRO A 28 -2.31 -17.98 -1.52
CA PRO A 28 -1.49 -16.94 -0.92
C PRO A 28 -1.34 -15.73 -1.86
N PRO A 29 -1.19 -14.51 -1.32
CA PRO A 29 -0.95 -13.34 -2.15
C PRO A 29 0.39 -13.46 -2.89
N ILE A 30 0.46 -12.89 -4.09
CA ILE A 30 1.70 -12.71 -4.83
C ILE A 30 2.33 -11.40 -4.38
N VAL A 31 3.55 -11.49 -3.83
CA VAL A 31 4.34 -10.33 -3.37
C VAL A 31 5.78 -10.47 -3.82
N PHE A 32 6.55 -9.38 -3.73
CA PHE A 32 7.92 -9.30 -4.23
C PHE A 32 8.89 -9.01 -3.08
N LYS A 33 9.20 -10.07 -2.30
CA LYS A 33 10.00 -9.96 -1.07
C LYS A 33 11.45 -9.55 -1.33
N ASP A 34 12.00 -10.03 -2.43
CA ASP A 34 13.42 -9.86 -2.78
C ASP A 34 13.65 -8.78 -3.85
N ALA A 35 12.64 -7.96 -4.15
CA ALA A 35 12.76 -6.91 -5.17
C ALA A 35 13.68 -5.76 -4.76
N VAL A 36 13.90 -5.59 -3.45
CA VAL A 36 14.65 -4.48 -2.88
C VAL A 36 15.57 -4.99 -1.77
N ASP A 37 16.83 -4.56 -1.79
CA ASP A 37 17.72 -4.65 -0.63
C ASP A 37 17.58 -3.37 0.21
N VAL A 38 16.91 -3.50 1.36
CA VAL A 38 16.61 -2.35 2.22
C VAL A 38 17.87 -1.65 2.75
N HIS A 39 18.98 -2.35 2.96
CA HIS A 39 20.19 -1.71 3.47
C HIS A 39 20.78 -0.77 2.42
N ILE A 40 20.82 -1.22 1.16
CA ILE A 40 21.32 -0.42 0.04
C ILE A 40 20.40 0.78 -0.20
N GLU A 41 19.09 0.58 -0.20
CA GLU A 41 18.13 1.68 -0.43
C GLU A 41 18.12 2.69 0.71
N PHE A 42 18.23 2.23 1.96
CA PHE A 42 18.28 3.09 3.13
C PHE A 42 19.57 3.93 3.14
N ASP A 43 20.73 3.31 2.93
CA ASP A 43 22.02 4.03 2.86
C ASP A 43 22.02 5.07 1.72
N ALA A 44 21.47 4.71 0.56
CA ALA A 44 21.32 5.64 -0.56
C ALA A 44 20.37 6.80 -0.23
N LEU A 45 19.23 6.52 0.44
CA LEU A 45 18.30 7.54 0.88
C LEU A 45 18.96 8.53 1.84
N VAL A 46 19.65 8.03 2.87
CA VAL A 46 20.39 8.85 3.85
C VAL A 46 21.41 9.73 3.15
N GLY A 47 22.22 9.17 2.24
CA GLY A 47 23.21 9.94 1.49
C GLY A 47 22.62 11.07 0.64
N LEU A 48 21.39 10.91 0.13
CA LEU A 48 20.71 11.95 -0.64
C LEU A 48 20.14 13.08 0.22
N ILE A 49 19.73 12.79 1.46
CA ILE A 49 19.05 13.75 2.35
C ILE A 49 19.95 14.31 3.46
N ASP A 50 21.20 13.84 3.55
CA ASP A 50 22.18 14.33 4.51
C ASP A 50 22.34 15.85 4.43
N GLY A 51 22.31 16.50 5.60
CA GLY A 51 22.37 17.95 5.75
C GLY A 51 21.14 18.74 5.24
N LYS A 52 20.06 18.09 4.77
CA LYS A 52 18.83 18.76 4.26
C LYS A 52 17.63 18.69 5.21
N LEU A 53 17.78 17.97 6.32
CA LEU A 53 16.73 17.72 7.30
C LEU A 53 16.84 18.64 8.51
N ASN A 54 15.70 19.08 9.03
CA ASN A 54 15.60 19.75 10.32
C ASN A 54 15.68 18.73 11.48
N GLU A 55 15.69 19.21 12.73
CA GLU A 55 15.83 18.35 13.92
C GLU A 55 14.72 17.29 14.05
N GLU A 56 13.47 17.65 13.75
CA GLU A 56 12.32 16.73 13.83
C GLU A 56 12.36 15.65 12.73
N GLU A 57 12.84 16.03 11.55
CA GLU A 57 13.03 15.11 10.42
C GLU A 57 14.23 14.19 10.61
N GLN A 58 15.30 14.69 11.27
CA GLN A 58 16.42 13.85 11.68
C GLN A 58 15.98 12.79 12.69
N GLN A 59 15.12 13.17 13.64
CA GLN A 59 14.49 12.19 14.53
C GLN A 59 13.66 11.18 13.74
N SER A 60 12.81 11.62 12.81
CA SER A 60 11.99 10.72 11.97
C SER A 60 12.85 9.77 11.10
N LEU A 61 14.03 10.21 10.67
CA LEU A 61 14.99 9.38 9.95
C LEU A 61 15.63 8.31 10.86
N GLU A 62 15.94 8.65 12.11
CA GLU A 62 16.43 7.68 13.10
C GLU A 62 15.33 6.66 13.47
N GLU A 63 14.09 7.09 13.62
CA GLU A 63 12.93 6.20 13.84
C GLU A 63 12.77 5.22 12.66
N LEU A 64 12.96 5.69 11.42
CA LEU A 64 12.94 4.82 10.23
C LEU A 64 14.10 3.80 10.26
N HIS A 65 15.29 4.24 10.68
CA HIS A 65 16.46 3.37 10.84
C HIS A 65 16.20 2.27 11.88
N GLN A 66 15.68 2.64 13.04
CA GLN A 66 15.29 1.71 14.11
C GLN A 66 14.26 0.69 13.62
N TYR A 67 13.24 1.16 12.91
CA TYR A 67 12.19 0.30 12.37
C TYR A 67 12.70 -0.69 11.31
N MET A 68 13.51 -0.20 10.37
CA MET A 68 13.91 -0.99 9.20
C MET A 68 15.14 -1.86 9.45
N LEU A 69 16.15 -1.37 10.17
CA LEU A 69 17.46 -2.01 10.28
C LEU A 69 17.77 -2.58 11.67
N GLN A 70 17.10 -2.09 12.72
CA GLN A 70 17.34 -2.56 14.11
C GLN A 70 16.22 -3.47 14.66
N ASP A 71 15.19 -3.71 13.84
CA ASP A 71 14.03 -4.53 14.19
C ASP A 71 13.28 -4.05 15.45
N GLU A 72 13.33 -2.74 15.73
CA GLU A 72 12.60 -2.14 16.84
C GLU A 72 11.10 -2.01 16.55
N GLY A 73 10.54 -2.58 15.48
CA GLY A 73 9.09 -2.58 15.21
C GLY A 73 8.45 -1.19 15.06
N SER A 74 7.16 -1.15 14.74
CA SER A 74 6.47 0.09 14.33
C SER A 74 6.22 1.08 15.47
N TRP A 75 6.45 0.67 16.72
CA TRP A 75 6.34 1.54 17.90
C TRP A 75 7.50 2.55 18.00
N ALA A 76 8.58 2.34 17.24
CA ALA A 76 9.62 3.34 17.03
C ALA A 76 9.11 4.56 16.25
N LEU A 77 8.06 4.41 15.43
CA LEU A 77 7.56 5.47 14.55
C LEU A 77 6.67 6.47 15.31
N GLY A 78 7.12 7.72 15.38
CA GLY A 78 6.43 8.82 16.04
C GLY A 78 5.29 9.44 15.24
N ASP A 79 4.57 10.39 15.84
CA ASP A 79 3.41 11.06 15.23
C ASP A 79 3.76 11.90 13.98
N SER A 80 5.00 12.39 13.88
CA SER A 80 5.50 13.21 12.77
C SER A 80 6.04 12.37 11.60
N PHE A 81 6.21 11.06 11.79
CA PHE A 81 6.86 10.17 10.83
C PHE A 81 6.21 10.24 9.43
N LEU A 82 4.88 10.16 9.34
CA LEU A 82 4.20 10.22 8.04
C LEU A 82 4.30 11.59 7.37
N VAL A 83 4.40 12.68 8.14
CA VAL A 83 4.64 14.03 7.60
C VAL A 83 6.03 14.10 6.97
N PHE A 84 7.03 13.52 7.64
CA PHE A 84 8.38 13.37 7.10
C PHE A 84 8.38 12.55 5.79
N ILE A 85 7.71 11.38 5.76
CA ILE A 85 7.55 10.59 4.54
C ILE A 85 6.88 11.41 3.43
N GLY A 86 5.82 12.16 3.74
CA GLY A 86 5.14 13.03 2.78
C GLY A 86 6.08 14.06 2.15
N ARG A 87 7.00 14.64 2.94
CA ARG A 87 8.03 15.54 2.41
C ARG A 87 8.99 14.80 1.47
N LEU A 88 9.51 13.64 1.87
CA LEU A 88 10.43 12.86 1.02
C LEU A 88 9.80 12.49 -0.34
N LEU A 89 8.50 12.24 -0.36
CA LEU A 89 7.77 11.88 -1.58
C LEU A 89 7.48 13.08 -2.50
N THR A 90 7.31 14.28 -1.95
CA THR A 90 6.73 15.42 -2.70
C THR A 90 7.67 16.63 -2.86
N ASP A 91 8.65 16.80 -1.96
CA ASP A 91 9.56 17.94 -1.97
C ASP A 91 10.67 17.76 -3.02
N LYS A 92 10.45 18.37 -4.19
CA LYS A 92 11.40 18.34 -5.30
C LYS A 92 12.75 18.99 -4.97
N THR A 93 12.86 19.80 -3.92
CA THR A 93 14.13 20.42 -3.53
C THR A 93 15.11 19.42 -2.92
N LEU A 94 14.63 18.26 -2.47
CA LEU A 94 15.47 17.19 -1.92
C LEU A 94 16.23 16.41 -3.00
N GLY A 95 15.74 16.42 -4.24
CA GLY A 95 16.31 15.73 -5.40
C GLY A 95 15.35 14.69 -5.98
N GLU A 96 15.48 14.42 -7.27
CA GLU A 96 14.53 13.56 -8.02
C GLU A 96 14.55 12.10 -7.55
N GLU A 97 15.69 11.61 -7.05
CA GLU A 97 15.85 10.22 -6.60
C GLU A 97 15.29 9.95 -5.20
N VAL A 98 15.11 10.98 -4.36
CA VAL A 98 14.72 10.81 -2.95
C VAL A 98 13.38 10.09 -2.82
N SER A 99 12.39 10.52 -3.59
CA SER A 99 11.06 9.90 -3.62
C SER A 99 11.12 8.42 -4.01
N MET A 100 11.95 8.06 -4.99
CA MET A 100 12.12 6.68 -5.44
C MET A 100 12.78 5.82 -4.34
N ARG A 101 13.85 6.29 -3.71
CA ARG A 101 14.50 5.57 -2.59
C ARG A 101 13.56 5.40 -1.40
N CYS A 102 12.80 6.44 -1.07
CA CYS A 102 11.77 6.40 -0.04
C CYS A 102 10.72 5.31 -0.33
N LEU A 103 10.20 5.24 -1.55
CA LEU A 103 9.23 4.21 -1.95
C LEU A 103 9.80 2.79 -1.87
N ASN A 104 11.08 2.61 -2.20
CA ASN A 104 11.72 1.30 -2.10
C ASN A 104 11.87 0.86 -0.63
N VAL A 105 12.28 1.77 0.26
CA VAL A 105 12.33 1.50 1.70
C VAL A 105 10.93 1.17 2.25
N LEU A 106 9.91 1.94 1.86
CA LEU A 106 8.52 1.65 2.22
C LEU A 106 8.03 0.31 1.67
N SER A 107 8.48 -0.07 0.47
CA SER A 107 8.15 -1.37 -0.14
C SER A 107 8.70 -2.55 0.65
N ALA A 108 9.87 -2.40 1.28
CA ALA A 108 10.40 -3.37 2.23
C ALA A 108 9.60 -3.34 3.55
N ALA A 109 9.25 -2.14 4.04
CA ALA A 109 8.44 -1.97 5.25
C ALA A 109 7.06 -2.63 5.12
N ALA A 110 6.46 -2.61 3.93
CA ALA A 110 5.16 -3.23 3.63
C ALA A 110 5.08 -4.72 3.94
N LEU A 111 6.23 -5.41 4.01
CA LEU A 111 6.33 -6.84 4.31
C LEU A 111 6.38 -7.13 5.81
N LYS A 112 6.59 -6.12 6.67
CA LYS A 112 6.64 -6.31 8.13
C LYS A 112 5.22 -6.47 8.69
N ASP A 113 5.04 -7.42 9.62
CA ASP A 113 3.74 -7.79 10.20
C ASP A 113 3.01 -6.62 10.88
N ASP A 114 3.77 -5.67 11.44
CA ASP A 114 3.28 -4.54 12.22
C ASP A 114 3.06 -3.26 11.41
N VAL A 115 3.31 -3.28 10.09
CA VAL A 115 3.16 -2.10 9.21
C VAL A 115 1.75 -1.50 9.27
N ILE A 116 0.75 -2.32 9.60
CA ILE A 116 -0.64 -1.88 9.78
C ILE A 116 -0.79 -0.76 10.83
N LEU A 117 0.08 -0.72 11.85
CA LEU A 117 0.02 0.32 12.88
C LEU A 117 0.40 1.69 12.28
N MET A 118 1.41 1.74 11.41
CA MET A 118 1.75 2.94 10.62
C MET A 118 0.61 3.32 9.67
N LEU A 119 0.04 2.35 8.95
CA LEU A 119 -1.07 2.59 8.00
C LEU A 119 -2.33 3.13 8.69
N HIS A 120 -2.59 2.75 9.95
CA HIS A 120 -3.68 3.33 10.72
C HIS A 120 -3.47 4.80 11.04
N GLN A 121 -2.22 5.25 11.26
CA GLN A 121 -1.90 6.65 11.45
C GLN A 121 -2.14 7.47 10.16
N ASP A 122 -1.93 6.86 8.98
CA ASP A 122 -2.14 7.53 7.69
C ASP A 122 -3.57 8.01 7.48
N ARG A 123 -4.56 7.36 8.11
CA ARG A 123 -5.98 7.77 8.04
C ARG A 123 -6.25 9.22 8.47
N LYS A 124 -5.32 9.88 9.17
CA LYS A 124 -5.45 11.30 9.57
C LYS A 124 -5.27 12.26 8.40
N GLN A 125 -4.34 11.98 7.48
CA GLN A 125 -3.91 12.91 6.43
C GLN A 125 -3.85 12.28 5.02
N HIS A 126 -3.98 10.96 4.94
CA HIS A 126 -3.96 10.16 3.72
C HIS A 126 -2.71 10.42 2.86
N ILE A 127 -1.55 10.61 3.48
CA ILE A 127 -0.31 11.02 2.80
C ILE A 127 0.07 9.98 1.74
N LEU A 128 0.07 8.70 2.11
CA LEU A 128 0.47 7.61 1.23
C LEU A 128 -0.51 7.46 0.06
N MET A 129 -1.82 7.47 0.34
CA MET A 129 -2.83 7.26 -0.69
C MET A 129 -3.06 8.48 -1.57
N ASN A 130 -2.86 9.70 -1.07
CA ASN A 130 -2.85 10.91 -1.87
C ASN A 130 -1.68 10.91 -2.87
N TYR A 131 -0.50 10.43 -2.45
CA TYR A 131 0.64 10.26 -3.35
C TYR A 131 0.38 9.18 -4.41
N ALA A 132 -0.11 8.01 -3.97
CA ALA A 132 -0.44 6.90 -4.87
C ALA A 132 -1.56 7.22 -5.86
N TYR A 133 -2.49 8.11 -5.50
CA TYR A 133 -3.54 8.55 -6.41
C TYR A 133 -2.98 9.25 -7.66
N GLU A 134 -1.81 9.88 -7.59
CA GLU A 134 -1.19 10.58 -8.72
C GLU A 134 -0.28 9.66 -9.56
N VAL A 135 -0.35 8.33 -9.38
CA VAL A 135 0.55 7.34 -10.02
C VAL A 135 0.74 7.53 -11.53
N ASP A 136 -0.31 7.87 -12.27
CA ASP A 136 -0.29 8.09 -13.72
C ASP A 136 0.50 9.33 -14.16
N ARG A 137 0.85 10.20 -13.20
CA ARG A 137 1.59 11.45 -13.40
C ARG A 137 2.99 11.41 -12.80
N LEU A 138 3.33 10.35 -12.08
CA LEU A 138 4.66 10.18 -11.51
C LEU A 138 5.67 9.76 -12.59
N PRO A 139 6.97 10.06 -12.43
CA PRO A 139 7.99 9.49 -13.30
C PRO A 139 8.08 7.96 -13.09
N LEU A 140 8.53 7.24 -14.12
CA LEU A 140 8.51 5.77 -14.14
C LEU A 140 9.18 5.11 -12.91
N PRO A 141 10.34 5.57 -12.40
CA PRO A 141 10.93 4.97 -11.19
C PRO A 141 10.02 5.03 -9.97
N GLN A 142 9.30 6.14 -9.78
CA GLN A 142 8.34 6.31 -8.69
C GLN A 142 7.09 5.46 -8.92
N GLN A 143 6.63 5.33 -10.17
CA GLN A 143 5.54 4.41 -10.50
C GLN A 143 5.89 2.96 -10.13
N LYS A 144 7.14 2.53 -10.43
CA LYS A 144 7.65 1.21 -10.05
C LYS A 144 7.66 1.02 -8.53
N GLY A 145 8.18 2.00 -7.80
CA GLY A 145 8.26 1.97 -6.34
C GLY A 145 6.89 1.93 -5.67
N ILE A 146 5.94 2.79 -6.09
CA ILE A 146 4.60 2.80 -5.47
C ILE A 146 3.80 1.54 -5.81
N THR A 147 3.97 1.01 -7.04
CA THR A 147 3.32 -0.24 -7.44
C THR A 147 3.86 -1.41 -6.61
N LEU A 148 5.17 -1.47 -6.38
CA LEU A 148 5.79 -2.46 -5.51
C LEU A 148 5.28 -2.35 -4.07
N PHE A 149 5.24 -1.13 -3.52
CA PHE A 149 4.72 -0.88 -2.18
C PHE A 149 3.29 -1.40 -2.02
N ILE A 150 2.39 -1.02 -2.92
CA ILE A 150 0.99 -1.46 -2.91
C ILE A 150 0.89 -2.98 -3.05
N CYS A 151 1.71 -3.61 -3.91
CA CYS A 151 1.70 -5.06 -4.06
C CYS A 151 2.14 -5.77 -2.78
N ASN A 152 3.22 -5.30 -2.15
CA ASN A 152 3.78 -5.93 -0.94
C ASN A 152 2.85 -5.80 0.28
N LEU A 153 2.02 -4.75 0.34
CA LEU A 153 1.01 -4.61 1.39
C LEU A 153 -0.05 -5.74 1.39
N PHE A 154 -0.13 -6.57 0.36
CA PHE A 154 -0.98 -7.76 0.38
C PHE A 154 -0.41 -8.92 1.21
N GLU A 155 0.87 -8.89 1.59
CA GLU A 155 1.51 -9.93 2.42
C GLU A 155 0.73 -10.17 3.71
N ASN A 156 0.36 -9.09 4.39
CA ASN A 156 -0.29 -9.13 5.68
C ASN A 156 -1.80 -8.87 5.58
N SER A 157 -2.59 -9.60 6.36
CA SER A 157 -4.06 -9.46 6.35
C SER A 157 -4.48 -8.02 6.68
N GLY A 158 -3.89 -7.44 7.73
CA GLY A 158 -4.26 -6.09 8.19
C GLY A 158 -3.97 -5.01 7.15
N SER A 159 -2.79 -5.03 6.52
CA SER A 159 -2.45 -4.09 5.45
C SER A 159 -3.29 -4.30 4.19
N SER A 160 -3.59 -5.55 3.83
CA SER A 160 -4.48 -5.83 2.69
C SER A 160 -5.91 -5.32 2.95
N GLU A 161 -6.42 -5.43 4.17
CA GLU A 161 -7.73 -4.88 4.55
C GLU A 161 -7.72 -3.34 4.56
N TRP A 162 -6.59 -2.72 4.93
CA TRP A 162 -6.40 -1.29 4.80
C TRP A 162 -6.45 -0.83 3.33
N LEU A 163 -5.85 -1.57 2.39
CA LEU A 163 -5.95 -1.27 0.96
C LEU A 163 -7.39 -1.33 0.44
N LEU A 164 -8.21 -2.24 0.98
CA LEU A 164 -9.62 -2.39 0.59
C LEU A 164 -10.57 -1.41 1.28
N TYR A 165 -10.06 -0.50 2.12
CA TYR A 165 -10.91 0.38 2.92
C TYR A 165 -11.71 1.35 2.04
N ILE A 166 -13.02 1.42 2.31
CA ILE A 166 -13.98 2.14 1.45
C ILE A 166 -14.31 3.55 1.92
N SER A 167 -13.93 3.94 3.13
CA SER A 167 -14.23 5.29 3.63
C SER A 167 -13.58 6.32 2.71
N GLU A 168 -14.40 7.25 2.23
CA GLU A 168 -13.97 8.25 1.27
C GLU A 168 -13.43 9.50 1.96
N TRP A 169 -12.48 10.16 1.32
CA TRP A 169 -12.03 11.50 1.66
C TRP A 169 -11.88 12.36 0.39
N PRO A 170 -12.01 13.69 0.50
CA PRO A 170 -11.80 14.59 -0.63
C PRO A 170 -10.30 14.75 -0.93
N PHE A 171 -9.93 14.58 -2.20
CA PHE A 171 -8.60 14.91 -2.72
C PHE A 171 -8.71 15.39 -4.17
N ASN A 172 -8.08 16.51 -4.52
CA ASN A 172 -8.11 17.09 -5.88
C ASN A 172 -9.52 17.15 -6.51
N ASN A 173 -10.50 17.67 -5.74
CA ASN A 173 -11.93 17.76 -6.12
C ASN A 173 -12.62 16.43 -6.42
N THR A 174 -12.02 15.30 -6.04
CA THR A 174 -12.57 13.95 -6.24
C THR A 174 -12.74 13.29 -4.87
N GLN A 175 -13.79 12.48 -4.71
CA GLN A 175 -13.90 11.59 -3.55
C GLN A 175 -13.14 10.31 -3.86
N ILE A 176 -12.08 10.06 -3.11
CA ILE A 176 -11.25 8.87 -3.25
C ILE A 176 -11.34 8.01 -2.00
N SER A 177 -11.01 6.73 -2.13
CA SER A 177 -10.93 5.76 -1.05
C SER A 177 -9.71 4.88 -1.27
N ASN A 178 -9.31 4.08 -0.27
CA ASN A 178 -8.13 3.24 -0.41
C ASN A 178 -8.30 2.27 -1.58
N ILE A 179 -9.45 1.61 -1.68
CA ILE A 179 -9.72 0.66 -2.76
C ILE A 179 -9.73 1.31 -4.15
N ARG A 180 -10.21 2.56 -4.28
CA ARG A 180 -10.18 3.28 -5.55
C ARG A 180 -8.74 3.59 -5.97
N VAL A 181 -7.90 4.01 -5.03
CA VAL A 181 -6.48 4.29 -5.29
C VAL A 181 -5.73 3.00 -5.61
N THR A 182 -5.94 1.93 -4.85
CA THR A 182 -5.34 0.61 -5.12
C THR A 182 -5.72 0.09 -6.50
N THR A 183 -7.00 0.19 -6.88
CA THR A 183 -7.48 -0.16 -8.23
C THR A 183 -6.79 0.68 -9.29
N LYS A 184 -6.69 2.00 -9.09
CA LYS A 184 -6.00 2.90 -10.03
C LYS A 184 -4.53 2.52 -10.23
N VAL A 185 -3.81 2.20 -9.16
CA VAL A 185 -2.42 1.72 -9.23
C VAL A 185 -2.33 0.41 -10.02
N ALA A 186 -3.23 -0.55 -9.74
CA ALA A 186 -3.26 -1.83 -10.45
C ALA A 186 -3.49 -1.66 -11.96
N VAL A 187 -4.47 -0.82 -12.34
CA VAL A 187 -4.81 -0.53 -13.74
C VAL A 187 -3.66 0.20 -14.44
N ASN A 188 -3.09 1.22 -13.81
CA ASN A 188 -1.94 1.93 -14.38
C ASN A 188 -0.73 1.00 -14.61
N ALA A 189 -0.50 0.07 -13.68
CA ALA A 189 0.61 -0.86 -13.76
C ALA A 189 0.41 -1.94 -14.85
N VAL A 190 -0.77 -2.57 -14.92
CA VAL A 190 -1.04 -3.63 -15.90
C VAL A 190 -1.08 -3.10 -17.34
N LEU A 191 -1.49 -1.85 -17.53
CA LEU A 191 -1.55 -1.21 -18.87
C LEU A 191 -0.23 -0.51 -19.24
N SER A 192 0.79 -0.58 -18.41
CA SER A 192 2.10 0.01 -18.69
C SER A 192 2.81 -0.70 -19.84
N GLU A 193 3.65 0.03 -20.58
CA GLU A 193 4.58 -0.58 -21.55
C GLU A 193 5.77 -1.27 -20.87
N ASP A 194 6.05 -0.91 -19.62
CA ASP A 194 7.15 -1.47 -18.83
C ASP A 194 6.79 -2.86 -18.29
N GLU A 195 7.66 -3.85 -18.51
CA GLU A 195 7.42 -5.25 -18.17
C GLU A 195 7.32 -5.49 -16.65
N GLU A 196 8.18 -4.83 -15.87
CA GLU A 196 8.18 -4.95 -14.41
C GLU A 196 6.90 -4.36 -13.79
N MET A 197 6.43 -3.24 -14.33
CA MET A 197 5.12 -2.66 -13.97
C MET A 197 3.97 -3.63 -14.29
N ARG A 198 3.98 -4.24 -15.48
CA ARG A 198 2.93 -5.19 -15.88
C ARG A 198 2.88 -6.43 -14.99
N ASP A 199 4.05 -6.98 -14.64
CA ASP A 199 4.16 -8.13 -13.75
C ASP A 199 3.57 -7.80 -12.37
N ARG A 200 3.98 -6.67 -11.77
CA ARG A 200 3.44 -6.20 -10.48
C ARG A 200 1.95 -5.85 -10.56
N GLY A 201 1.50 -5.19 -11.62
CA GLY A 201 0.09 -4.87 -11.84
C GLY A 201 -0.77 -6.13 -11.91
N THR A 202 -0.29 -7.16 -12.61
CA THR A 202 -0.95 -8.48 -12.68
C THR A 202 -1.03 -9.14 -11.32
N ALA A 203 0.04 -9.08 -10.52
CA ALA A 203 0.04 -9.57 -9.15
C ALA A 203 -0.97 -8.82 -8.25
N ILE A 204 -1.07 -7.50 -8.35
CA ILE A 204 -2.07 -6.71 -7.61
C ILE A 204 -3.49 -7.12 -8.01
N ILE A 205 -3.75 -7.28 -9.32
CA ILE A 205 -5.07 -7.72 -9.82
C ILE A 205 -5.42 -9.11 -9.28
N TYR A 206 -4.49 -10.06 -9.31
CA TYR A 206 -4.67 -11.38 -8.70
C TYR A 206 -4.96 -11.28 -7.20
N ASN A 207 -4.18 -10.47 -6.47
CA ASN A 207 -4.37 -10.27 -5.04
C ASN A 207 -5.73 -9.63 -4.71
N LEU A 208 -6.23 -8.72 -5.54
CA LEU A 208 -7.58 -8.16 -5.41
C LEU A 208 -8.65 -9.21 -5.71
N ALA A 209 -8.47 -10.02 -6.76
CA ALA A 209 -9.41 -11.06 -7.16
C ALA A 209 -9.55 -12.20 -6.12
N THR A 210 -8.51 -12.47 -5.33
CA THR A 210 -8.58 -13.41 -4.20
C THR A 210 -9.27 -12.82 -2.96
N LYS A 211 -9.62 -11.53 -2.98
CA LYS A 211 -10.38 -10.82 -1.94
C LYS A 211 -11.82 -10.57 -2.42
N GLU A 212 -12.71 -10.31 -1.48
CA GLU A 212 -14.08 -9.89 -1.83
C GLU A 212 -14.03 -8.40 -2.16
N VAL A 213 -14.14 -8.06 -3.44
CA VAL A 213 -14.17 -6.68 -3.95
C VAL A 213 -15.58 -6.33 -4.44
N PHE A 214 -15.88 -5.03 -4.47
CA PHE A 214 -17.16 -4.52 -4.98
C PHE A 214 -17.27 -4.67 -6.50
N ASP A 215 -18.50 -4.72 -7.01
CA ASP A 215 -18.77 -4.94 -8.44
C ASP A 215 -18.13 -3.88 -9.35
N ASP A 216 -18.07 -2.62 -8.91
CA ASP A 216 -17.44 -1.52 -9.65
C ASP A 216 -15.93 -1.75 -9.82
N VAL A 217 -15.25 -2.16 -8.74
CA VAL A 217 -13.83 -2.55 -8.76
C VAL A 217 -13.64 -3.75 -9.69
N ALA A 218 -14.49 -4.78 -9.58
CA ALA A 218 -14.39 -5.97 -10.43
C ALA A 218 -14.53 -5.63 -11.92
N VAL A 219 -15.46 -4.73 -12.28
CA VAL A 219 -15.65 -4.25 -13.66
C VAL A 219 -14.41 -3.51 -14.15
N GLU A 220 -13.87 -2.59 -13.36
CA GLU A 220 -12.68 -1.81 -13.74
C GLU A 220 -11.46 -2.70 -13.97
N LEU A 221 -11.19 -3.63 -13.05
CA LEU A 221 -10.09 -4.60 -13.19
C LEU A 221 -10.30 -5.50 -14.42
N THR A 222 -11.53 -5.98 -14.66
CA THR A 222 -11.84 -6.84 -15.82
C THR A 222 -11.63 -6.10 -17.14
N MET A 223 -12.02 -4.82 -17.22
CA MET A 223 -11.77 -4.00 -18.39
C MET A 223 -10.29 -3.81 -18.66
N ALA A 224 -9.48 -3.59 -17.61
CA ALA A 224 -8.03 -3.48 -17.75
C ALA A 224 -7.39 -4.78 -18.25
N ILE A 225 -7.81 -5.94 -17.73
CA ILE A 225 -7.35 -7.25 -18.23
C ILE A 225 -7.73 -7.43 -19.70
N LEU A 226 -8.94 -7.08 -20.12
CA LEU A 226 -9.37 -7.20 -21.51
C LEU A 226 -8.60 -6.28 -22.46
N GLN A 227 -8.11 -5.13 -21.99
CA GLN A 227 -7.26 -4.24 -22.77
C GLN A 227 -5.80 -4.72 -22.83
N PHE A 228 -5.38 -5.48 -21.83
CA PHE A 228 -4.04 -6.05 -21.73
C PHE A 228 -3.82 -7.25 -22.68
N LEU A 229 -4.86 -8.07 -22.87
CA LEU A 229 -4.86 -9.25 -23.74
C LEU A 229 -4.85 -8.90 -25.23
#